data_AF-A0A7J7IQ04-F1
#
_entry.id   AF-A0A7J7IQ04-F1
#
_cell.length_a   1.000
_cell.length_b   1.000
_cell.length_c   1.000
_cell.angle_alpha   90.00
_cell.angle_beta   90.00
_cell.angle_gamma   90.00
#
_symmetry.space_group_name_H-M   'P 1'
#
loop_
_entity.id
_entity.type
_entity.pdbx_description
1 polymer ?
#
loop_
_entity_poly.entity_id
_entity_poly.type
_entity_poly.pdbx_seq_one_letter_code
_entity_poly.pdbx_strand_id
1 'polypeptide(L)'
;MSALLFQVSTSLLALPESNQRRGAFTQRPLRKASVLLKSNMDETKTLPAAVERLAKLAQLVPKSILNPNRSTSERLIHYSFEEVTRVFHSGLSDREAPVVLYRDPALWCPYCQRVQFYLEERKIAYRTVHIPMRCYETEENPKPRWYLAMVPSGLLPAVKLVPSGLLLTESLDIMEFFEEQRSFRSYPAAYATDTSEQRRKDELLRLERRLFADWLRYLTGSVFLADRLRQEFLQTMDAVERAIGESPNAPFLSVLEKGNDPGPGLVDCAIAPFLERIEYSIPFWKGLEIRKNPRWPRLEEWYQAIESRPSYLKANAYSTVMNLPPQIGRCTTSPAELEAATRVQEQVIHEAEHTQWYEYRPDQTCPSDVREARLEAAAAIIRNFARVVYDMKKHCRSAESDDGSVEEALCSAAQVLIEGSADNAPPVVNPVAREALRHIRGRVCVPRDLSLHSARHFWGAINALLAKGS
;
A
#
# COMPACT_ATOMS: atom_id res chain seq x y z
N MET A 1 42.49 -5.94 17.04
CA MET A 1 43.70 -5.15 16.70
C MET A 1 43.42 -4.40 15.41
N SER A 2 43.66 -3.08 15.42
CA SER A 2 43.61 -2.10 14.31
C SER A 2 42.20 -1.83 13.74
N ALA A 3 41.45 -0.77 14.07
CA ALA A 3 41.71 0.65 14.37
C ALA A 3 42.42 1.41 13.22
N LEU A 4 41.65 2.21 12.48
CA LEU A 4 42.17 3.30 11.67
C LEU A 4 41.19 4.48 11.73
N LEU A 5 41.60 5.44 12.55
CA LEU A 5 41.13 6.82 12.65
C LEU A 5 41.47 7.58 11.35
N PHE A 6 40.63 8.53 10.95
CA PHE A 6 41.12 9.72 10.23
C PHE A 6 40.46 10.98 10.75
N GLN A 7 41.34 11.92 11.10
CA GLN A 7 41.08 13.18 11.77
C GLN A 7 40.46 14.25 10.86
N VAL A 8 39.74 15.13 11.55
CA VAL A 8 39.28 16.46 11.17
C VAL A 8 40.45 17.33 10.69
N SER A 9 40.23 18.12 9.64
CA SER A 9 41.05 19.29 9.34
C SER A 9 40.17 20.52 9.16
N THR A 10 40.34 21.46 10.10
CA THR A 10 39.83 22.82 10.10
C THR A 10 40.68 23.68 9.18
N SER A 11 40.05 24.49 8.33
CA SER A 11 40.68 25.68 7.73
C SER A 11 39.62 26.73 7.50
N LEU A 12 39.66 27.77 8.34
CA LEU A 12 39.08 29.07 8.06
C LEU A 12 39.80 29.69 6.85
N LEU A 13 39.06 30.37 5.97
CA LEU A 13 39.51 31.62 5.36
C LEU A 13 38.34 32.34 4.66
N ALA A 14 38.04 33.52 5.22
CA ALA A 14 37.57 34.78 4.62
C ALA A 14 36.47 34.79 3.53
N LEU A 15 35.38 35.47 3.88
CA LEU A 15 34.40 36.10 2.99
C LEU A 15 35.06 37.11 2.02
N PRO A 16 34.37 37.42 0.91
CA PRO A 16 34.02 38.82 0.71
C PRO A 16 32.52 39.05 0.44
N GLU A 17 32.10 40.23 0.87
CA GLU A 17 30.75 40.76 0.89
C GLU A 17 30.17 41.05 -0.50
N SER A 18 28.83 41.03 -0.51
CA SER A 18 27.95 41.87 -1.32
C SER A 18 27.82 41.56 -2.81
N ASN A 19 26.68 40.93 -3.15
CA ASN A 19 25.78 41.61 -4.07
C ASN A 19 24.33 41.23 -3.76
N GLN A 20 23.60 42.22 -3.23
CA GLN A 20 22.16 42.17 -3.05
C GLN A 20 21.49 42.01 -4.42
N ARG A 21 20.88 40.86 -4.68
CA ARG A 21 19.70 40.78 -5.54
C ARG A 21 18.61 40.04 -4.78
N ARG A 22 17.65 40.81 -4.28
CA ARG A 22 16.35 40.35 -3.82
C ARG A 22 15.66 39.63 -4.98
N GLY A 23 15.77 38.31 -5.02
CA GLY A 23 14.92 37.45 -5.82
C GLY A 23 13.88 36.82 -4.89
N ALA A 24 12.67 37.36 -4.90
CA ALA A 24 11.54 36.74 -4.22
C ALA A 24 11.32 35.34 -4.83
N PHE A 25 11.70 34.29 -4.10
CA PHE A 25 11.39 32.90 -4.47
C PHE A 25 9.92 32.63 -4.15
N THR A 26 9.05 33.00 -5.08
CA THR A 26 7.69 32.46 -5.12
C THR A 26 7.77 30.97 -5.39
N GLN A 27 7.51 30.16 -4.36
CA GLN A 27 7.17 28.74 -4.50
C GLN A 27 6.04 28.63 -5.54
N ARG A 28 6.31 28.06 -6.71
CA ARG A 28 5.25 27.72 -7.67
C ARG A 28 4.46 26.54 -7.09
N PRO A 29 3.16 26.69 -6.78
CA PRO A 29 2.34 25.56 -6.39
C PRO A 29 2.18 24.65 -7.61
N LEU A 30 2.46 23.36 -7.43
CA LEU A 30 2.12 22.30 -8.38
C LEU A 30 0.63 22.45 -8.70
N ARG A 31 0.34 22.90 -9.93
CA ARG A 31 -1.03 23.09 -10.40
C ARG A 31 -1.71 21.72 -10.47
N LYS A 32 -2.92 21.70 -9.92
CA LYS A 32 -3.90 20.62 -9.88
C LYS A 32 -4.01 19.88 -11.22
N ALA A 33 -4.45 18.63 -11.16
CA ALA A 33 -4.70 17.69 -12.25
C ALA A 33 -5.62 18.18 -13.40
N SER A 34 -6.03 19.45 -13.42
CA SER A 34 -6.65 20.11 -14.58
C SER A 34 -5.64 20.52 -15.67
N VAL A 35 -4.32 20.44 -15.43
CA VAL A 35 -3.29 20.85 -16.41
C VAL A 35 -2.83 19.71 -17.32
N LEU A 36 -3.02 18.44 -16.95
CA LEU A 36 -2.68 17.30 -17.84
C LEU A 36 -3.66 17.13 -19.02
N LEU A 37 -4.77 17.88 -19.04
CA LEU A 37 -5.66 18.00 -20.20
C LEU A 37 -5.30 19.17 -21.13
N LYS A 38 -4.24 19.97 -20.85
CA LYS A 38 -3.98 21.23 -21.57
C LYS A 38 -2.52 21.57 -21.86
N SER A 39 -1.62 20.60 -22.01
CA SER A 39 -0.30 20.89 -22.56
C SER A 39 0.08 19.92 -23.67
N ASN A 40 0.18 20.47 -24.89
CA ASN A 40 0.45 19.85 -26.19
C ASN A 40 -0.72 19.14 -26.88
N MET A 41 -1.89 19.79 -26.93
CA MET A 41 -2.87 19.50 -27.97
C MET A 41 -2.74 20.55 -29.08
N ASP A 42 -2.27 20.08 -30.23
CA ASP A 42 -2.49 20.70 -31.53
C ASP A 42 -4.02 20.91 -31.68
N GLU A 43 -4.50 22.15 -31.75
CA GLU A 43 -5.92 22.54 -31.64
C GLU A 43 -6.82 22.07 -32.80
N THR A 44 -6.36 21.13 -33.63
CA THR A 44 -7.10 20.57 -34.77
C THR A 44 -7.23 19.05 -34.77
N LYS A 45 -6.86 18.35 -33.68
CA LYS A 45 -7.11 16.91 -33.54
C LYS A 45 -8.30 16.64 -32.63
N THR A 46 -9.36 16.07 -33.20
CA THR A 46 -10.45 15.42 -32.48
C THR A 46 -9.88 14.56 -31.35
N LEU A 47 -10.42 14.71 -30.14
CA LEU A 47 -10.10 13.83 -29.02
C LEU A 47 -10.40 12.38 -29.46
N PRO A 48 -9.50 11.41 -29.22
CA PRO A 48 -9.76 10.01 -29.56
C PRO A 48 -11.11 9.57 -28.97
N ALA A 49 -11.93 8.82 -29.71
CA ALA A 49 -13.30 8.45 -29.33
C ALA A 49 -13.42 7.87 -27.90
N ALA A 50 -12.41 7.08 -27.49
CA ALA A 50 -12.32 6.53 -26.15
C ALA A 50 -12.26 7.59 -25.03
N VAL A 51 -11.61 8.73 -25.26
CA VAL A 51 -11.52 9.83 -24.28
C VAL A 51 -12.89 10.49 -24.09
N GLU A 52 -13.66 10.65 -25.16
CA GLU A 52 -15.02 11.17 -25.08
C GLU A 52 -15.96 10.19 -24.35
N ARG A 53 -15.84 8.90 -24.66
CA ARG A 53 -16.57 7.83 -23.96
C ARG A 53 -16.23 7.79 -22.48
N LEU A 54 -14.95 7.88 -22.13
CA LEU A 54 -14.50 7.91 -20.74
C LEU A 54 -15.06 9.13 -19.99
N ALA A 55 -15.10 10.30 -20.63
CA ALA A 55 -15.69 11.50 -20.03
C ALA A 55 -17.19 11.34 -19.76
N LYS A 56 -17.93 10.69 -20.66
CA LYS A 56 -19.35 10.34 -20.46
C LYS A 56 -19.52 9.35 -19.30
N LEU A 57 -18.69 8.31 -19.23
CA LEU A 57 -18.70 7.35 -18.11
C LEU A 57 -18.39 8.03 -16.77
N ALA A 58 -17.44 8.96 -16.73
CA ALA A 58 -17.10 9.72 -15.52
C ALA A 58 -18.28 10.53 -14.97
N GLN A 59 -19.22 10.97 -15.82
CA GLN A 59 -20.41 11.69 -15.36
C GLN A 59 -21.42 10.79 -14.62
N LEU A 60 -21.34 9.47 -14.84
CA LEU A 60 -22.22 8.47 -14.20
C LEU A 60 -21.72 8.03 -12.83
N VAL A 61 -20.47 8.32 -12.48
CA VAL A 61 -19.89 7.99 -11.17
C VAL A 61 -20.06 9.16 -10.20
N PRO A 62 -20.57 8.93 -8.97
CA PRO A 62 -20.67 9.98 -7.97
C PRO A 62 -19.34 10.70 -7.73
N LYS A 63 -19.38 12.04 -7.67
CA LYS A 63 -18.18 12.86 -7.44
C LYS A 63 -17.45 12.50 -6.14
N SER A 64 -18.19 12.07 -5.12
CA SER A 64 -17.64 11.59 -3.84
C SER A 64 -16.82 10.30 -3.96
N ILE A 65 -17.07 9.47 -4.97
CA ILE A 65 -16.31 8.23 -5.26
C ILE A 65 -15.15 8.53 -6.22
N LEU A 66 -15.38 9.42 -7.21
CA LEU A 66 -14.31 9.86 -8.10
C LEU A 66 -13.24 10.65 -7.37
N ASN A 67 -13.62 11.54 -6.46
CA ASN A 67 -12.72 12.40 -5.69
C ASN A 67 -13.13 12.38 -4.21
N PRO A 68 -12.88 11.28 -3.49
CA PRO A 68 -13.24 11.21 -2.09
C PRO A 68 -12.44 12.20 -1.26
N ASN A 69 -13.04 12.66 -0.16
CA ASN A 69 -12.35 13.47 0.82
C ASN A 69 -11.33 12.60 1.57
N ARG A 70 -10.08 12.61 1.11
CA ARG A 70 -9.00 11.86 1.76
C ARG A 70 -8.46 12.54 3.00
N SER A 71 -8.64 13.86 3.13
CA SER A 71 -8.00 14.66 4.17
C SER A 71 -8.57 14.39 5.55
N THR A 72 -9.90 14.18 5.62
CA THR A 72 -10.61 14.00 6.88
C THR A 72 -11.42 12.71 6.98
N SER A 73 -11.44 11.87 5.93
CA SER A 73 -12.14 10.57 5.98
C SER A 73 -11.60 9.71 7.11
N GLU A 74 -12.52 9.11 7.87
CA GLU A 74 -12.19 8.17 8.94
C GLU A 74 -11.41 6.97 8.40
N ARG A 75 -11.93 6.34 7.34
CA ARG A 75 -11.22 5.29 6.62
C ARG A 75 -10.08 5.88 5.80
N LEU A 76 -8.91 5.25 5.88
CA LEU A 76 -7.78 5.57 5.03
C LEU A 76 -8.11 5.18 3.59
N ILE A 77 -8.08 6.17 2.70
CA ILE A 77 -8.29 5.98 1.26
C ILE A 77 -6.94 6.22 0.59
N HIS A 78 -6.38 5.16 0.01
CA HIS A 78 -5.05 5.17 -0.59
C HIS A 78 -5.13 4.99 -2.11
N TYR A 79 -4.36 5.81 -2.84
CA TYR A 79 -4.17 5.68 -4.27
C TYR A 79 -2.68 5.63 -4.59
N SER A 80 -2.24 4.58 -5.30
CA SER A 80 -0.85 4.37 -5.73
C SER A 80 -0.16 5.60 -6.33
N PHE A 81 -0.94 6.42 -7.01
CA PHE A 81 -0.47 7.39 -7.98
C PHE A 81 -0.62 8.84 -7.55
N GLU A 82 -1.17 9.06 -6.37
CA GLU A 82 -1.48 10.37 -5.85
C GLU A 82 -0.94 10.53 -4.44
N GLU A 83 -0.30 11.66 -4.18
CA GLU A 83 0.05 12.07 -2.83
C GLU A 83 -1.22 12.35 -2.04
N VAL A 84 -1.26 11.88 -0.79
CA VAL A 84 -2.39 12.04 0.11
C VAL A 84 -1.95 12.94 1.24
N THR A 85 -2.78 13.93 1.56
CA THR A 85 -2.66 14.69 2.81
C THR A 85 -3.76 14.26 3.74
N ARG A 86 -3.41 14.06 5.02
CA ARG A 86 -4.29 13.65 6.12
C ARG A 86 -4.19 14.72 7.19
N VAL A 87 -5.27 15.45 7.40
CA VAL A 87 -5.37 16.48 8.45
C VAL A 87 -6.38 16.11 9.53
N PHE A 88 -7.15 15.03 9.34
CA PHE A 88 -8.16 14.57 10.30
C PHE A 88 -9.13 15.71 10.66
N HIS A 89 -9.46 15.89 11.94
CA HIS A 89 -10.27 17.01 12.43
C HIS A 89 -9.42 18.07 13.13
N SER A 90 -8.14 18.22 12.73
CA SER A 90 -7.20 19.16 13.38
C SER A 90 -7.47 20.63 13.09
N GLY A 91 -8.33 20.96 12.11
CA GLY A 91 -8.54 22.33 11.63
C GLY A 91 -7.43 22.83 10.69
N LEU A 92 -6.40 22.03 10.43
CA LEU A 92 -5.32 22.35 9.48
C LEU A 92 -5.80 22.20 8.04
N SER A 93 -5.28 23.04 7.13
CA SER A 93 -5.39 22.82 5.70
C SER A 93 -4.32 21.83 5.20
N ASP A 94 -4.51 21.28 4.00
CA ASP A 94 -3.56 20.33 3.40
C ASP A 94 -2.12 20.90 3.28
N ARG A 95 -1.96 22.24 3.24
CA ARG A 95 -0.65 22.88 3.14
C ARG A 95 0.07 23.02 4.48
N GLU A 96 -0.66 22.85 5.58
CA GLU A 96 -0.20 23.07 6.95
C GLU A 96 0.17 21.76 7.65
N ALA A 97 0.03 20.61 6.97
CA ALA A 97 0.44 19.32 7.52
C ALA A 97 1.91 19.37 7.99
N PRO A 98 2.19 19.17 9.29
CA PRO A 98 3.52 19.37 9.87
C PRO A 98 4.51 18.27 9.49
N VAL A 99 4.03 17.14 8.99
CA VAL A 99 4.82 15.94 8.69
C VAL A 99 4.76 15.65 7.19
N VAL A 100 5.92 15.40 6.59
CA VAL A 100 6.04 14.83 5.24
C VAL A 100 6.56 13.40 5.36
N LEU A 101 5.75 12.42 4.99
CA LEU A 101 6.12 11.01 4.93
C LEU A 101 6.57 10.64 3.52
N TYR A 102 7.87 10.39 3.35
CA TYR A 102 8.40 9.79 2.13
C TYR A 102 8.26 8.27 2.23
N ARG A 103 7.49 7.68 1.32
CA ARG A 103 7.18 6.25 1.30
C ARG A 103 7.09 5.72 -0.13
N ASP A 104 7.09 4.40 -0.27
CA ASP A 104 6.87 3.78 -1.57
C ASP A 104 5.43 3.98 -2.07
N PRO A 105 5.17 4.15 -3.37
CA PRO A 105 3.82 4.38 -3.89
C PRO A 105 2.84 3.24 -3.58
N ALA A 106 3.34 2.03 -3.35
CA ALA A 106 2.54 0.83 -3.25
C ALA A 106 2.23 0.39 -1.82
N LEU A 107 2.84 1.03 -0.80
CA LEU A 107 2.78 0.56 0.59
C LEU A 107 3.37 -0.86 0.74
N TRP A 108 4.19 -1.31 -0.23
CA TRP A 108 4.84 -2.61 -0.22
C TRP A 108 5.97 -2.70 0.78
N CYS A 109 6.60 -1.57 1.11
CA CYS A 109 7.56 -1.51 2.17
C CYS A 109 6.83 -1.69 3.52
N PRO A 110 7.08 -2.79 4.27
CA PRO A 110 6.44 -2.99 5.58
C PRO A 110 6.76 -1.85 6.55
N TYR A 111 7.96 -1.27 6.43
CA TYR A 111 8.38 -0.15 7.25
C TYR A 111 7.61 1.15 6.91
N CYS A 112 7.24 1.36 5.64
CA CYS A 112 6.37 2.48 5.26
C CYS A 112 4.94 2.27 5.79
N GLN A 113 4.41 1.05 5.67
CA GLN A 113 3.10 0.68 6.21
C GLN A 113 3.03 0.93 7.71
N ARG A 114 4.06 0.51 8.45
CA ARG A 114 4.20 0.75 9.89
C ARG A 114 4.09 2.22 10.26
N VAL A 115 4.90 3.09 9.65
CA VAL A 115 4.91 4.53 9.98
C VAL A 115 3.58 5.17 9.58
N GLN A 116 3.03 4.83 8.43
CA GLN A 116 1.75 5.37 8.00
C GLN A 116 0.61 4.95 8.93
N PHE A 117 0.54 3.66 9.28
CA PHE A 117 -0.46 3.14 10.21
C PHE A 117 -0.36 3.81 11.59
N TYR A 118 0.86 4.01 12.09
CA TYR A 118 1.11 4.77 13.31
C TYR A 118 0.58 6.21 13.23
N LEU A 119 0.90 6.97 12.17
CA LEU A 119 0.42 8.35 12.00
C LEU A 119 -1.12 8.43 11.93
N GLU A 120 -1.75 7.46 11.26
CA GLU A 120 -3.21 7.33 11.17
C GLU A 120 -3.88 7.03 12.51
N GLU A 121 -3.27 6.15 13.30
CA GLU A 121 -3.75 5.77 14.62
C GLU A 121 -3.57 6.90 15.64
N ARG A 122 -2.47 7.67 15.53
CA ARG A 122 -2.19 8.81 16.39
C ARG A 122 -2.80 10.12 15.90
N LYS A 123 -3.50 10.10 14.77
CA LYS A 123 -4.12 11.29 14.14
C LYS A 123 -3.12 12.44 13.95
N ILE A 124 -1.84 12.10 13.71
CA ILE A 124 -0.79 13.08 13.45
C ILE A 124 -0.91 13.51 12.00
N ALA A 125 -1.21 14.78 11.75
CA ALA A 125 -1.41 15.28 10.40
C ALA A 125 -0.14 15.14 9.55
N TYR A 126 -0.27 14.58 8.35
CA TYR A 126 0.86 14.30 7.46
C TYR A 126 0.47 14.39 5.98
N ARG A 127 1.46 14.59 5.12
CA ARG A 127 1.32 14.39 3.67
C ARG A 127 2.32 13.37 3.15
N THR A 128 1.91 12.55 2.20
CA THR A 128 2.81 11.59 1.56
C THR A 128 3.57 12.22 0.40
N VAL A 129 4.80 11.77 0.19
CA VAL A 129 5.55 11.95 -1.06
C VAL A 129 6.03 10.59 -1.51
N HIS A 130 5.71 10.22 -2.74
CA HIS A 130 5.98 8.89 -3.26
C HIS A 130 7.39 8.79 -3.84
N ILE A 131 8.16 7.83 -3.34
CA ILE A 131 9.54 7.57 -3.76
C ILE A 131 9.64 6.09 -4.15
N PRO A 132 10.11 5.74 -5.36
CA PRO A 132 10.24 4.33 -5.74
C PRO A 132 11.17 3.57 -4.79
N MET A 133 10.85 2.30 -4.51
CA MET A 133 11.78 1.41 -3.83
C MET A 133 12.90 0.98 -4.77
N ARG A 134 14.07 0.66 -4.22
CA ARG A 134 15.24 0.24 -5.01
C ARG A 134 14.97 -0.93 -5.96
N CYS A 135 14.13 -1.88 -5.56
CA CYS A 135 13.75 -3.02 -6.42
C CYS A 135 12.79 -2.68 -7.56
N TYR A 136 12.19 -1.50 -7.56
CA TYR A 136 11.23 -1.06 -8.58
C TYR A 136 11.74 0.15 -9.37
N GLU A 137 12.97 0.58 -9.10
CA GLU A 137 13.62 1.61 -9.90
C GLU A 137 13.84 1.08 -11.33
N THR A 138 13.49 1.91 -12.30
CA THR A 138 13.77 1.65 -13.73
C THR A 138 14.45 2.88 -14.32
N GLU A 139 15.01 2.75 -15.52
CA GLU A 139 15.56 3.92 -16.24
C GLU A 139 14.49 5.01 -16.46
N GLU A 140 13.24 4.61 -16.64
CA GLU A 140 12.07 5.49 -16.82
C GLU A 140 11.53 6.05 -15.50
N ASN A 141 11.77 5.38 -14.36
CA ASN A 141 11.30 5.76 -13.03
C ASN A 141 12.42 5.66 -11.99
N PRO A 142 13.50 6.46 -12.12
CA PRO A 142 14.62 6.41 -11.21
C PRO A 142 14.25 7.05 -9.86
N LYS A 143 14.95 6.65 -8.81
CA LYS A 143 14.84 7.35 -7.52
C LYS A 143 15.29 8.80 -7.68
N PRO A 144 14.50 9.79 -7.19
CA PRO A 144 14.82 11.18 -7.44
C PRO A 144 16.14 11.62 -6.82
N ARG A 145 16.98 12.32 -7.60
CA ARG A 145 18.27 12.85 -7.13
C ARG A 145 18.15 13.74 -5.90
N TRP A 146 17.10 14.55 -5.81
CA TRP A 146 16.84 15.40 -4.65
C TRP A 146 16.55 14.58 -3.39
N TYR A 147 15.94 13.41 -3.54
CA TYR A 147 15.66 12.51 -2.42
C TYR A 147 16.96 11.85 -1.95
N LEU A 148 17.82 11.41 -2.88
CA LEU A 148 19.14 10.85 -2.55
C LEU A 148 20.06 11.88 -1.88
N ALA A 149 19.95 13.16 -2.26
CA ALA A 149 20.68 14.24 -1.58
C ALA A 149 20.21 14.43 -0.11
N MET A 150 18.93 14.18 0.17
CA MET A 150 18.35 14.26 1.51
C MET A 150 18.57 12.98 2.33
N VAL A 151 18.42 11.81 1.71
CA VAL A 151 18.55 10.48 2.30
C VAL A 151 19.56 9.68 1.46
N PRO A 152 20.87 9.79 1.75
CA PRO A 152 21.92 9.16 0.94
C PRO A 152 21.83 7.63 0.85
N SER A 153 21.26 6.97 1.86
CA SER A 153 20.99 5.53 1.83
C SER A 153 19.95 5.13 0.78
N GLY A 154 19.09 6.08 0.38
CA GLY A 154 17.94 5.84 -0.50
C GLY A 154 16.84 4.97 0.13
N LEU A 155 16.94 4.65 1.43
CA LEU A 155 15.99 3.80 2.14
C LEU A 155 14.70 4.55 2.49
N LEU A 156 13.61 3.80 2.60
CA LEU A 156 12.28 4.28 3.00
C LEU A 156 11.82 3.48 4.23
N PRO A 157 10.95 4.04 5.09
CA PRO A 157 10.42 5.40 5.03
C PRO A 157 11.44 6.46 5.47
N ALA A 158 11.17 7.71 5.12
CA ALA A 158 11.78 8.87 5.76
C ALA A 158 10.68 9.88 6.13
N VAL A 159 10.89 10.63 7.21
CA VAL A 159 9.97 11.69 7.65
C VAL A 159 10.71 13.01 7.71
N LYS A 160 10.12 14.07 7.14
CA LYS A 160 10.59 15.44 7.31
C LYS A 160 9.55 16.27 8.06
N LEU A 161 9.98 16.92 9.13
CA LEU A 161 9.15 17.90 9.83
C LEU A 161 9.22 19.24 9.10
N VAL A 162 8.07 19.75 8.68
CA VAL A 162 7.98 21.01 7.93
C VAL A 162 8.48 22.21 8.73
N PRO A 163 8.14 22.38 10.03
CA PRO A 163 8.54 23.57 10.79
C PRO A 163 10.05 23.67 11.04
N SER A 164 10.71 22.56 11.38
CA SER A 164 12.14 22.55 11.74
C SER A 164 13.05 22.13 10.59
N GLY A 165 12.52 21.49 9.56
CA GLY A 165 13.30 20.84 8.50
C GLY A 165 13.98 19.54 8.95
N LEU A 166 13.79 19.09 10.20
CA LEU A 166 14.38 17.87 10.73
C LEU A 166 13.99 16.66 9.89
N LEU A 167 14.98 15.86 9.55
CA LEU A 167 14.84 14.61 8.82
C LEU A 167 15.03 13.43 9.77
N LEU A 168 14.09 12.50 9.73
CA LEU A 168 14.10 11.26 10.49
C LEU A 168 14.09 10.09 9.51
N THR A 169 14.89 9.08 9.81
CA THR A 169 14.99 7.81 9.08
C THR A 169 14.88 6.67 10.09
N GLU A 170 14.75 5.43 9.59
CA GLU A 170 14.45 4.24 10.40
C GLU A 170 13.03 4.26 10.99
N SER A 171 12.22 3.27 10.62
CA SER A 171 10.78 3.29 10.93
C SER A 171 10.44 3.29 12.43
N LEU A 172 11.25 2.63 13.27
CA LEU A 172 11.04 2.63 14.72
C LEU A 172 11.49 3.94 15.35
N ASP A 173 12.68 4.42 15.01
CA ASP A 173 13.21 5.71 15.49
C ASP A 173 12.27 6.86 15.14
N ILE A 174 11.65 6.83 13.94
CA ILE A 174 10.61 7.78 13.54
C ILE A 174 9.42 7.75 14.52
N MET A 175 8.92 6.56 14.86
CA MET A 175 7.77 6.41 15.76
C MET A 175 8.13 6.83 17.19
N GLU A 176 9.28 6.38 17.70
CA GLU A 176 9.75 6.75 19.04
C GLU A 176 9.98 8.26 19.18
N PHE A 177 10.51 8.89 18.12
CA PHE A 177 10.65 10.35 18.09
C PHE A 177 9.31 11.07 18.34
N PHE A 178 8.21 10.64 17.70
CA PHE A 178 6.91 11.28 17.91
C PHE A 178 6.39 11.12 19.33
N GLU A 179 6.72 10.01 20.00
CA GLU A 179 6.30 9.75 21.38
C GLU A 179 7.12 10.55 22.40
N GLU A 180 8.41 10.77 22.14
CA GLU A 180 9.31 11.49 23.06
C GLU A 180 9.21 13.00 22.95
N GLN A 181 8.90 13.50 21.76
CA GLN A 181 9.01 14.93 21.44
C GLN A 181 7.85 15.73 22.00
N ARG A 182 8.20 16.79 22.76
CA ARG A 182 7.24 17.63 23.47
C ARG A 182 6.17 18.23 22.56
N SER A 183 6.51 18.58 21.32
CA SER A 183 5.57 19.16 20.35
C SER A 183 4.47 18.21 19.91
N PHE A 184 4.61 16.91 20.16
CA PHE A 184 3.64 15.88 19.76
C PHE A 184 2.85 15.29 20.94
N ARG A 185 3.09 15.76 22.17
CA ARG A 185 2.36 15.29 23.37
C ARG A 185 0.86 15.57 23.37
N SER A 186 0.38 16.45 22.49
CA SER A 186 -1.06 16.72 22.31
C SER A 186 -1.76 15.63 21.49
N TYR A 187 -1.01 14.77 20.80
CA TYR A 187 -1.56 13.62 20.09
C TYR A 187 -1.70 12.44 21.07
N PRO A 188 -2.65 11.52 20.84
CA PRO A 188 -2.79 10.32 21.67
C PRO A 188 -1.47 9.55 21.74
N ALA A 189 -0.96 9.26 22.94
CA ALA A 189 0.24 8.43 23.10
C ALA A 189 0.01 6.99 22.56
N ALA A 190 1.03 6.40 21.94
CA ALA A 190 1.00 5.03 21.39
C ALA A 190 1.37 3.94 22.40
N TYR A 191 1.75 4.33 23.62
CA TYR A 191 1.94 3.42 24.74
C TYR A 191 1.87 4.17 26.07
N ALA A 192 1.57 3.47 27.15
CA ALA A 192 1.62 4.02 28.51
C ALA A 192 3.07 4.26 28.94
N THR A 193 3.36 5.41 29.52
CA THR A 193 4.74 5.86 29.78
C THR A 193 5.33 5.38 31.09
N ASP A 194 4.64 4.53 31.87
CA ASP A 194 5.21 3.97 33.09
C ASP A 194 6.38 3.01 32.79
N THR A 195 7.29 2.87 33.75
CA THR A 195 8.54 2.13 33.55
C THR A 195 8.31 0.64 33.21
N SER A 196 7.22 0.04 33.70
CA SER A 196 6.85 -1.34 33.35
C SER A 196 6.46 -1.46 31.89
N GLU A 197 5.56 -0.60 31.41
CA GLU A 197 5.09 -0.64 30.02
C GLU A 197 6.19 -0.22 29.03
N GLN A 198 7.10 0.68 29.41
CA GLN A 198 8.29 0.97 28.59
C GLN A 198 9.19 -0.26 28.39
N ARG A 199 9.47 -1.01 29.47
CA ARG A 199 10.25 -2.26 29.36
C ARG A 199 9.54 -3.30 28.51
N ARG A 200 8.22 -3.47 28.73
CA ARG A 200 7.38 -4.38 27.96
C ARG A 200 7.37 -4.00 26.48
N LYS A 201 7.23 -2.72 26.13
CA LYS A 201 7.37 -2.21 24.75
C LYS A 201 8.69 -2.67 24.13
N ASP A 202 9.82 -2.47 24.82
CA ASP A 202 11.13 -2.85 24.29
C ASP A 202 11.28 -4.36 24.08
N GLU A 203 10.75 -5.17 25.01
CA GLU A 203 10.70 -6.64 24.89
C GLU A 203 9.86 -7.08 23.68
N LEU A 204 8.70 -6.46 23.49
CA LEU A 204 7.83 -6.74 22.36
C LEU A 204 8.44 -6.30 21.02
N LEU A 205 9.17 -5.17 20.98
CA LEU A 205 9.91 -4.76 19.77
C LEU A 205 11.08 -5.70 19.47
N ARG A 206 11.71 -6.32 20.47
CA ARG A 206 12.68 -7.41 20.24
C ARG A 206 12.00 -8.65 19.68
N LEU A 207 10.80 -8.98 20.18
CA LEU A 207 10.00 -10.09 19.66
C LEU A 207 9.57 -9.85 18.20
N GLU A 208 9.15 -8.63 17.86
CA GLU A 208 8.82 -8.23 16.49
C GLU A 208 10.01 -8.43 15.53
N ARG A 209 11.21 -7.96 15.91
CA ARG A 209 12.43 -8.18 15.11
C ARG A 209 12.77 -9.66 14.96
N ARG A 210 12.57 -10.45 16.01
CA ARG A 210 12.76 -11.91 15.95
C ARG A 210 11.73 -12.57 15.02
N LEU A 211 10.46 -12.18 15.11
CA LEU A 211 9.40 -12.67 14.22
C LEU A 211 9.75 -12.42 12.75
N PHE A 212 10.20 -11.20 12.42
CA PHE A 212 10.64 -10.87 11.08
C PHE A 212 11.80 -11.76 10.62
N ALA A 213 12.83 -11.96 11.46
CA ALA A 213 13.99 -12.78 11.13
C ALA A 213 13.62 -14.25 10.94
N ASP A 214 12.85 -14.84 11.86
CA ASP A 214 12.45 -16.24 11.80
C ASP A 214 11.47 -16.51 10.64
N TRP A 215 10.56 -15.57 10.35
CA TRP A 215 9.72 -15.62 9.16
C TRP A 215 10.53 -15.66 7.88
N LEU A 216 11.46 -14.72 7.68
CA LEU A 216 12.29 -14.68 6.47
C LEU A 216 13.16 -15.93 6.33
N ARG A 217 13.82 -16.35 7.44
CA ARG A 217 14.63 -17.56 7.45
C ARG A 217 13.81 -18.79 7.09
N TYR A 218 12.61 -18.93 7.63
CA TYR A 218 11.75 -20.06 7.30
C TYR A 218 11.26 -19.99 5.84
N LEU A 219 10.85 -18.81 5.37
CA LEU A 219 10.34 -18.60 4.01
C LEU A 219 11.38 -18.88 2.92
N THR A 220 12.64 -18.45 3.11
CA THR A 220 13.66 -18.48 2.05
C THR A 220 14.86 -19.39 2.36
N GLY A 221 14.91 -19.96 3.56
CA GLY A 221 15.99 -20.84 4.00
C GLY A 221 16.06 -22.16 3.23
N SER A 222 17.21 -22.83 3.38
CA SER A 222 17.47 -24.12 2.75
C SER A 222 16.44 -25.17 3.16
N VAL A 223 15.95 -25.93 2.17
CA VAL A 223 15.01 -27.04 2.40
C VAL A 223 15.59 -28.14 3.30
N PHE A 224 16.93 -28.26 3.37
CA PHE A 224 17.60 -29.20 4.28
C PHE A 224 17.47 -28.83 5.76
N LEU A 225 17.19 -27.56 6.05
CA LEU A 225 16.97 -27.05 7.41
C LEU A 225 15.49 -26.80 7.70
N ALA A 226 14.58 -27.23 6.82
CA ALA A 226 13.17 -26.86 6.87
C ALA A 226 12.51 -27.16 8.23
N ASP A 227 12.72 -28.36 8.78
CA ASP A 227 12.14 -28.72 10.08
C ASP A 227 12.63 -27.81 11.20
N ARG A 228 13.93 -27.54 11.27
CA ARG A 228 14.50 -26.65 12.27
C ARG A 228 13.95 -25.23 12.13
N LEU A 229 13.95 -24.69 10.92
CA LEU A 229 13.47 -23.32 10.65
C LEU A 229 11.97 -23.19 10.92
N ARG A 230 11.20 -24.23 10.61
CA ARG A 230 9.78 -24.34 10.96
C ARG A 230 9.59 -24.31 12.47
N GLN A 231 10.35 -25.08 13.23
CA GLN A 231 10.25 -25.07 14.70
C GLN A 231 10.65 -23.71 15.30
N GLU A 232 11.73 -23.09 14.80
CA GLU A 232 12.13 -21.73 15.21
C GLU A 232 11.00 -20.71 14.96
N PHE A 233 10.40 -20.74 13.76
CA PHE A 233 9.25 -19.89 13.42
C PHE A 233 8.02 -20.15 14.30
N LEU A 234 7.64 -21.42 14.51
CA LEU A 234 6.50 -21.78 15.35
C LEU A 234 6.69 -21.33 16.80
N GLN A 235 7.88 -21.48 17.37
CA GLN A 235 8.20 -20.99 18.72
C GLN A 235 8.04 -19.47 18.83
N THR A 236 8.42 -18.73 17.79
CA THR A 236 8.27 -17.28 17.76
C THR A 236 6.81 -16.86 17.60
N MET A 237 6.03 -17.56 16.78
CA MET A 237 4.57 -17.36 16.70
C MET A 237 3.88 -17.65 18.04
N ASP A 238 4.28 -18.72 18.76
CA ASP A 238 3.77 -19.03 20.11
C ASP A 238 4.13 -17.94 21.13
N ALA A 239 5.30 -17.31 20.98
CA ALA A 239 5.69 -16.18 21.82
C ALA A 239 4.83 -14.94 21.53
N VAL A 240 4.46 -14.69 20.27
CA VAL A 240 3.52 -13.61 19.91
C VAL A 240 2.12 -13.89 20.47
N GLU A 241 1.61 -15.11 20.30
CA GLU A 241 0.34 -15.56 20.89
C GLU A 241 0.30 -15.32 22.41
N ARG A 242 1.36 -15.73 23.12
CA ARG A 242 1.47 -15.52 24.56
C ARG A 242 1.51 -14.03 24.92
N ALA A 243 2.30 -13.24 24.20
CA ALA A 243 2.42 -11.80 24.43
C ALA A 243 1.08 -11.06 24.26
N ILE A 244 0.23 -11.50 23.33
CA ILE A 244 -1.14 -10.99 23.17
C ILE A 244 -1.99 -11.39 24.37
N GLY A 245 -1.95 -12.67 24.76
CA GLY A 245 -2.73 -13.19 25.89
C GLY A 245 -2.36 -12.57 27.25
N GLU A 246 -1.10 -12.16 27.42
CA GLU A 246 -0.60 -11.47 28.62
C GLU A 246 -0.86 -9.96 28.60
N SER A 247 -1.36 -9.41 27.48
CA SER A 247 -1.58 -7.98 27.34
C SER A 247 -2.79 -7.50 28.15
N PRO A 248 -2.62 -6.48 29.02
CA PRO A 248 -3.76 -5.84 29.70
C PRO A 248 -4.75 -5.15 28.75
N ASN A 249 -4.32 -4.86 27.50
CA ASN A 249 -5.13 -4.22 26.45
C ASN A 249 -5.51 -5.21 25.34
N ALA A 250 -5.59 -6.52 25.65
CA ALA A 250 -5.99 -7.54 24.69
C ALA A 250 -7.27 -7.12 23.93
N PRO A 251 -7.31 -7.29 22.60
CA PRO A 251 -6.38 -8.10 21.81
C PRO A 251 -5.09 -7.37 21.37
N PHE A 252 -4.90 -6.08 21.68
CA PHE A 252 -3.72 -5.33 21.27
C PHE A 252 -2.52 -5.56 22.18
N LEU A 253 -1.31 -5.54 21.61
CA LEU A 253 -0.05 -5.72 22.33
C LEU A 253 0.30 -4.51 23.20
N SER A 254 0.09 -3.30 22.67
CA SER A 254 0.46 -2.07 23.36
C SER A 254 -0.64 -1.67 24.35
N VAL A 255 -0.25 -1.33 25.58
CA VAL A 255 -1.15 -0.66 26.52
C VAL A 255 -1.06 0.83 26.24
N LEU A 256 -2.18 1.49 25.96
CA LEU A 256 -2.23 2.93 25.73
C LEU A 256 -2.33 3.72 27.04
N GLU A 257 -1.97 5.00 27.00
CA GLU A 257 -2.16 5.90 28.14
C GLU A 257 -3.64 6.04 28.51
N LYS A 258 -3.92 6.18 29.82
CA LYS A 258 -5.29 6.25 30.33
C LYS A 258 -6.02 7.46 29.75
N GLY A 259 -7.17 7.20 29.13
CA GLY A 259 -8.01 8.22 28.50
C GLY A 259 -7.87 8.28 26.97
N ASN A 260 -6.93 7.53 26.38
CA ASN A 260 -6.91 7.32 24.94
C ASN A 260 -8.00 6.34 24.52
N ASP A 261 -8.53 6.52 23.32
CA ASP A 261 -9.45 5.56 22.71
C ASP A 261 -8.78 4.19 22.58
N PRO A 262 -9.49 3.09 22.90
CA PRO A 262 -8.96 1.75 22.71
C PRO A 262 -8.55 1.51 21.25
N GLY A 263 -7.39 0.88 21.09
CA GLY A 263 -6.85 0.62 19.77
C GLY A 263 -5.42 0.10 19.79
N PRO A 264 -4.85 -0.15 18.60
CA PRO A 264 -3.45 -0.53 18.46
C PRO A 264 -2.54 0.60 18.96
N GLY A 265 -1.41 0.25 19.55
CA GLY A 265 -0.36 1.21 19.87
C GLY A 265 0.90 1.01 19.03
N LEU A 266 2.04 1.45 19.56
CA LEU A 266 3.31 1.47 18.85
C LEU A 266 3.73 0.07 18.39
N VAL A 267 3.65 -0.92 19.28
CA VAL A 267 4.06 -2.31 18.98
C VAL A 267 3.12 -2.94 17.96
N ASP A 268 1.82 -2.70 18.07
CA ASP A 268 0.82 -3.20 17.13
C ASP A 268 1.06 -2.64 15.73
N CYS A 269 1.31 -1.33 15.62
CA CYS A 269 1.67 -0.69 14.36
C CYS A 269 3.00 -1.24 13.82
N ALA A 270 3.94 -1.59 14.70
CA ALA A 270 5.21 -2.16 14.32
C ALA A 270 5.06 -3.56 13.72
N ILE A 271 4.37 -4.46 14.42
CA ILE A 271 4.30 -5.88 14.06
C ILE A 271 3.32 -6.14 12.90
N ALA A 272 2.30 -5.30 12.73
CA ALA A 272 1.20 -5.59 11.82
C ALA A 272 1.58 -5.83 10.35
N PRO A 273 2.46 -5.01 9.74
CA PRO A 273 2.91 -5.28 8.36
C PRO A 273 3.55 -6.66 8.20
N PHE A 274 4.24 -7.17 9.22
CA PHE A 274 4.91 -8.47 9.14
C PHE A 274 3.94 -9.62 9.33
N LEU A 275 3.01 -9.51 10.28
CA LEU A 275 1.94 -10.50 10.47
C LEU A 275 1.06 -10.61 9.21
N GLU A 276 0.70 -9.50 8.58
CA GLU A 276 -0.01 -9.53 7.28
C GLU A 276 0.74 -10.29 6.19
N ARG A 277 2.06 -10.08 6.09
CA ARG A 277 2.88 -10.80 5.11
C ARG A 277 3.00 -12.28 5.46
N ILE A 278 3.07 -12.62 6.75
CA ILE A 278 3.09 -14.00 7.25
C ILE A 278 1.78 -14.71 6.93
N GLU A 279 0.63 -14.07 7.18
CA GLU A 279 -0.72 -14.59 6.91
C GLU A 279 -0.84 -15.15 5.49
N TYR A 280 -0.20 -14.52 4.50
CA TYR A 280 -0.30 -14.94 3.11
C TYR A 280 0.90 -15.74 2.60
N SER A 281 2.12 -15.34 2.95
CA SER A 281 3.32 -15.99 2.39
C SER A 281 3.57 -17.37 2.98
N ILE A 282 3.27 -17.60 4.26
CA ILE A 282 3.53 -18.89 4.90
C ILE A 282 2.56 -19.97 4.41
N PRO A 283 1.23 -19.76 4.35
CA PRO A 283 0.35 -20.76 3.74
C PRO A 283 0.72 -21.05 2.29
N PHE A 284 1.00 -20.01 1.49
CA PHE A 284 1.29 -20.16 0.07
C PHE A 284 2.57 -20.96 -0.21
N TRP A 285 3.66 -20.72 0.52
CA TRP A 285 4.94 -21.38 0.26
C TRP A 285 5.19 -22.62 1.13
N LYS A 286 4.54 -22.74 2.28
CA LYS A 286 4.81 -23.78 3.29
C LYS A 286 3.59 -24.64 3.65
N GLY A 287 2.40 -24.30 3.13
CA GLY A 287 1.16 -25.03 3.43
C GLY A 287 0.76 -24.99 4.91
N LEU A 288 1.35 -24.09 5.70
CA LEU A 288 1.03 -23.91 7.12
C LEU A 288 0.01 -22.79 7.25
N GLU A 289 -1.22 -23.16 7.61
CA GLU A 289 -2.30 -22.20 7.87
C GLU A 289 -1.98 -21.31 9.09
N ILE A 290 -2.13 -20.00 8.91
CA ILE A 290 -1.91 -18.99 9.96
C ILE A 290 -3.23 -18.55 10.58
N ARG A 291 -4.24 -18.27 9.74
CA ARG A 291 -5.55 -17.77 10.17
C ARG A 291 -6.43 -18.91 10.64
N LYS A 292 -7.27 -18.63 11.64
CA LYS A 292 -8.17 -19.63 12.26
C LYS A 292 -7.45 -20.90 12.72
N ASN A 293 -6.14 -20.81 12.97
CA ASN A 293 -5.35 -21.93 13.46
C ASN A 293 -5.58 -22.07 14.97
N PRO A 294 -6.04 -23.24 15.47
CA PRO A 294 -6.34 -23.43 16.89
C PRO A 294 -5.10 -23.30 17.80
N ARG A 295 -3.90 -23.28 17.25
CA ARG A 295 -2.65 -23.01 17.98
C ARG A 295 -2.53 -21.54 18.42
N TRP A 296 -3.12 -20.60 17.67
CA TRP A 296 -2.98 -19.15 17.90
C TRP A 296 -4.33 -18.41 17.92
N PRO A 297 -5.25 -18.76 18.84
CA PRO A 297 -6.55 -18.10 18.93
C PRO A 297 -6.47 -16.61 19.29
N ARG A 298 -5.53 -16.19 20.14
CA ARG A 298 -5.37 -14.75 20.49
C ARG A 298 -4.80 -13.95 19.33
N LEU A 299 -3.93 -14.54 18.53
CA LEU A 299 -3.45 -13.94 17.31
C LEU A 299 -4.59 -13.73 16.30
N GLU A 300 -5.54 -14.67 16.19
CA GLU A 300 -6.73 -14.48 15.36
C GLU A 300 -7.59 -13.30 15.87
N GLU A 301 -7.79 -13.16 17.18
CA GLU A 301 -8.47 -12.00 17.79
C GLU A 301 -7.73 -10.69 17.46
N TRP A 302 -6.39 -10.69 17.54
CA TRP A 302 -5.56 -9.54 17.18
C TRP A 302 -5.69 -9.17 15.70
N TYR A 303 -5.68 -10.15 14.79
CA TYR A 303 -5.88 -9.88 13.36
C TYR A 303 -7.25 -9.24 13.12
N GLN A 304 -8.33 -9.80 13.68
CA GLN A 304 -9.68 -9.26 13.52
C GLN A 304 -9.77 -7.83 14.05
N ALA A 305 -9.12 -7.54 15.17
CA ALA A 305 -9.08 -6.21 15.76
C ALA A 305 -8.33 -5.20 14.89
N ILE A 306 -7.15 -5.54 14.37
CA ILE A 306 -6.39 -4.69 13.44
C ILE A 306 -7.18 -4.44 12.15
N GLU A 307 -7.80 -5.48 11.58
CA GLU A 307 -8.52 -5.39 10.31
C GLU A 307 -9.82 -4.60 10.40
N SER A 308 -10.37 -4.47 11.60
CA SER A 308 -11.52 -3.60 11.87
C SER A 308 -11.15 -2.12 11.86
N ARG A 309 -9.86 -1.77 11.96
CA ARG A 309 -9.42 -0.38 12.06
C ARG A 309 -9.58 0.33 10.71
N PRO A 310 -10.27 1.50 10.67
CA PRO A 310 -10.40 2.28 9.43
C PRO A 310 -9.06 2.77 8.86
N SER A 311 -8.05 2.92 9.69
CA SER A 311 -6.66 3.29 9.40
C SER A 311 -5.83 2.16 8.79
N TYR A 312 -6.29 0.91 8.89
CA TYR A 312 -5.54 -0.25 8.44
C TYR A 312 -5.91 -0.63 7.01
N LEU A 313 -4.90 -0.72 6.16
CA LEU A 313 -5.04 -1.09 4.75
C LEU A 313 -4.61 -2.55 4.56
N LYS A 314 -5.60 -3.44 4.56
CA LYS A 314 -5.38 -4.88 4.38
C LYS A 314 -5.11 -5.27 2.92
N ALA A 315 -4.02 -5.98 2.69
CA ALA A 315 -3.74 -6.66 1.42
C ALA A 315 -4.49 -8.01 1.32
N ASN A 316 -4.51 -8.60 0.13
CA ASN A 316 -5.01 -9.97 -0.06
C ASN A 316 -3.89 -10.95 -0.37
N ALA A 317 -4.21 -12.25 -0.35
CA ALA A 317 -3.26 -13.32 -0.61
C ALA A 317 -2.54 -13.14 -1.95
N TYR A 318 -3.30 -13.02 -3.04
CA TYR A 318 -2.75 -12.89 -4.40
C TYR A 318 -1.77 -11.71 -4.52
N SER A 319 -2.18 -10.51 -4.12
CA SER A 319 -1.34 -9.32 -4.25
C SER A 319 -0.09 -9.43 -3.38
N THR A 320 -0.22 -9.99 -2.18
CA THR A 320 0.91 -10.13 -1.25
C THR A 320 1.95 -11.10 -1.79
N VAL A 321 1.54 -12.30 -2.23
CA VAL A 321 2.48 -13.35 -2.68
C VAL A 321 3.10 -13.03 -4.04
N MET A 322 2.33 -12.41 -4.94
CA MET A 322 2.81 -12.05 -6.29
C MET A 322 3.70 -10.80 -6.30
N ASN A 323 3.72 -10.01 -5.23
CA ASN A 323 4.51 -8.78 -5.13
C ASN A 323 5.51 -8.78 -3.96
N LEU A 324 5.87 -9.95 -3.44
CA LEU A 324 6.97 -10.07 -2.48
C LEU A 324 8.25 -9.43 -3.06
N PRO A 325 8.92 -8.51 -2.34
CA PRO A 325 10.09 -7.83 -2.86
C PRO A 325 11.21 -8.83 -3.18
N PRO A 326 11.87 -8.74 -4.35
CA PRO A 326 12.93 -9.69 -4.72
C PRO A 326 14.11 -9.72 -3.72
N GLN A 327 14.29 -8.66 -2.92
CA GLN A 327 15.33 -8.58 -1.89
C GLN A 327 15.17 -9.60 -0.76
N ILE A 328 13.98 -10.17 -0.54
CA ILE A 328 13.81 -11.20 0.48
C ILE A 328 14.49 -12.52 0.10
N GLY A 329 14.83 -12.68 -1.19
CA GLY A 329 15.41 -13.89 -1.76
C GLY A 329 14.35 -14.83 -2.32
N ARG A 330 14.80 -16.00 -2.79
CA ARG A 330 13.92 -17.04 -3.36
C ARG A 330 13.19 -17.76 -2.23
N CYS A 331 11.86 -17.78 -2.28
CA CYS A 331 11.05 -18.62 -1.40
C CYS A 331 11.29 -20.10 -1.71
N THR A 332 11.28 -20.94 -0.67
CA THR A 332 11.50 -22.38 -0.78
C THR A 332 10.29 -23.17 -0.28
N THR A 333 10.12 -24.39 -0.76
CA THR A 333 9.10 -25.33 -0.27
C THR A 333 9.79 -26.67 -0.09
N SER A 334 9.71 -27.25 1.11
CA SER A 334 10.30 -28.56 1.38
C SER A 334 9.41 -29.69 0.84
N PRO A 335 9.95 -30.91 0.59
CA PRO A 335 9.14 -32.04 0.14
C PRO A 335 7.97 -32.37 1.08
N ALA A 336 8.14 -32.21 2.39
CA ALA A 336 7.11 -32.46 3.39
C ALA A 336 5.96 -31.43 3.36
N GLU A 337 6.22 -30.23 2.82
CA GLU A 337 5.25 -29.12 2.76
C GLU A 337 4.61 -28.97 1.37
N LEU A 338 5.18 -29.63 0.36
CA LEU A 338 4.85 -29.42 -1.04
C LEU A 338 3.36 -29.63 -1.32
N GLU A 339 2.78 -30.73 -0.85
CA GLU A 339 1.37 -31.05 -1.12
C GLU A 339 0.42 -29.97 -0.58
N ALA A 340 0.65 -29.53 0.67
CA ALA A 340 -0.17 -28.50 1.30
C ALA A 340 0.06 -27.12 0.67
N ALA A 341 1.31 -26.77 0.34
CA ALA A 341 1.63 -25.52 -0.34
C ALA A 341 0.99 -25.47 -1.73
N THR A 342 1.08 -26.53 -2.53
CA THR A 342 0.48 -26.60 -3.87
C THR A 342 -1.03 -26.37 -3.82
N ARG A 343 -1.74 -26.98 -2.87
CA ARG A 343 -3.19 -26.73 -2.71
C ARG A 343 -3.51 -25.26 -2.48
N VAL A 344 -2.75 -24.59 -1.61
CA VAL A 344 -2.97 -23.16 -1.32
C VAL A 344 -2.60 -22.30 -2.53
N GLN A 345 -1.53 -22.64 -3.25
CA GLN A 345 -1.12 -21.92 -4.47
C GLN A 345 -2.19 -22.00 -5.54
N GLU A 346 -2.70 -23.20 -5.82
CA GLU A 346 -3.80 -23.44 -6.76
C GLU A 346 -5.05 -22.67 -6.35
N GLN A 347 -5.42 -22.69 -5.06
CA GLN A 347 -6.56 -21.93 -4.56
C GLN A 347 -6.40 -20.42 -4.77
N VAL A 348 -5.27 -19.83 -4.38
CA VAL A 348 -5.02 -18.38 -4.49
C VAL A 348 -5.03 -17.92 -5.95
N ILE A 349 -4.46 -18.71 -6.86
CA ILE A 349 -4.46 -18.42 -8.29
C ILE A 349 -5.87 -18.58 -8.86
N HIS A 350 -6.56 -19.68 -8.53
CA HIS A 350 -7.91 -19.96 -9.01
C HIS A 350 -8.90 -18.87 -8.60
N GLU A 351 -8.89 -18.43 -7.33
CA GLU A 351 -9.74 -17.36 -6.83
C GLU A 351 -9.54 -16.06 -7.63
N ALA A 352 -8.30 -15.71 -7.97
CA ALA A 352 -8.00 -14.52 -8.76
C ALA A 352 -8.45 -14.65 -10.23
N GLU A 353 -8.19 -15.79 -10.87
CA GLU A 353 -8.48 -15.99 -12.30
C GLU A 353 -9.96 -16.24 -12.61
N HIS A 354 -10.66 -16.91 -11.70
CA HIS A 354 -12.04 -17.38 -11.90
C HIS A 354 -13.05 -16.62 -11.04
N THR A 355 -12.70 -15.43 -10.54
CA THR A 355 -13.67 -14.56 -9.85
C THR A 355 -14.88 -14.34 -10.75
N GLN A 356 -16.06 -14.81 -10.29
CA GLN A 356 -17.31 -14.74 -11.03
C GLN A 356 -17.84 -13.30 -11.07
N TRP A 357 -18.36 -12.89 -12.23
CA TRP A 357 -19.17 -11.68 -12.35
C TRP A 357 -20.61 -11.98 -11.97
N TYR A 358 -21.17 -11.15 -11.08
CA TYR A 358 -22.59 -11.18 -10.75
C TYR A 358 -23.24 -9.93 -11.35
N GLU A 359 -24.23 -10.13 -12.21
CA GLU A 359 -25.02 -9.03 -12.74
C GLU A 359 -25.99 -8.52 -11.67
N TYR A 360 -26.02 -7.20 -11.52
CA TYR A 360 -26.97 -6.50 -10.67
C TYR A 360 -27.90 -5.71 -11.59
N ARG A 361 -29.02 -6.34 -11.97
CA ARG A 361 -29.98 -5.74 -12.90
C ARG A 361 -30.65 -4.50 -12.28
N PRO A 362 -31.09 -3.52 -13.10
CA PRO A 362 -31.66 -2.26 -12.61
C PRO A 362 -32.94 -2.42 -11.76
N ASP A 363 -33.64 -3.55 -11.85
CA ASP A 363 -34.85 -3.89 -11.10
C ASP A 363 -34.58 -4.59 -9.76
N GLN A 364 -33.34 -5.00 -9.51
CA GLN A 364 -32.92 -5.55 -8.22
C GLN A 364 -32.25 -4.48 -7.37
N THR A 365 -32.57 -4.48 -6.08
CA THR A 365 -31.91 -3.67 -5.06
C THR A 365 -30.47 -4.13 -4.88
N CYS A 366 -29.57 -3.76 -5.81
CA CYS A 366 -28.14 -3.97 -5.66
C CYS A 366 -27.72 -3.42 -4.30
N PRO A 367 -27.15 -4.25 -3.41
CA PRO A 367 -26.68 -3.77 -2.12
C PRO A 367 -25.76 -2.56 -2.29
N SER A 368 -25.92 -1.56 -1.42
CA SER A 368 -25.23 -0.27 -1.56
C SER A 368 -23.71 -0.43 -1.50
N ASP A 369 -23.22 -1.32 -0.65
CA ASP A 369 -21.80 -1.70 -0.51
C ASP A 369 -21.25 -2.32 -1.80
N VAL A 370 -22.00 -3.21 -2.44
CA VAL A 370 -21.63 -3.80 -3.73
C VAL A 370 -21.59 -2.73 -4.83
N ARG A 371 -22.60 -1.86 -4.88
CA ARG A 371 -22.63 -0.75 -5.83
C ARG A 371 -21.45 0.19 -5.63
N GLU A 372 -21.14 0.55 -4.39
CA GLU A 372 -19.99 1.40 -4.06
C GLU A 372 -18.66 0.76 -4.47
N ALA A 373 -18.47 -0.54 -4.20
CA ALA A 373 -17.25 -1.25 -4.56
C ALA A 373 -17.05 -1.32 -6.09
N ARG A 374 -18.12 -1.58 -6.85
CA ARG A 374 -18.06 -1.51 -8.33
C ARG A 374 -17.69 -0.11 -8.81
N LEU A 375 -18.30 0.93 -8.24
CA LEU A 375 -18.04 2.31 -8.63
C LEU A 375 -16.65 2.79 -8.22
N GLU A 376 -16.09 2.31 -7.10
CA GLU A 376 -14.70 2.55 -6.73
C GLU A 376 -13.74 2.00 -7.80
N ALA A 377 -14.00 0.77 -8.29
CA ALA A 377 -13.23 0.17 -9.36
C ALA A 377 -13.32 0.96 -10.67
N ALA A 378 -14.52 1.37 -11.08
CA ALA A 378 -14.71 2.23 -12.24
C ALA A 378 -13.98 3.58 -12.08
N ALA A 379 -14.08 4.19 -10.90
CA ALA A 379 -13.43 5.44 -10.58
C ALA A 379 -11.89 5.33 -10.66
N ALA A 380 -11.32 4.22 -10.20
CA ALA A 380 -9.89 3.96 -10.30
C ALA A 380 -9.42 3.85 -11.76
N ILE A 381 -10.18 3.17 -12.62
CA ILE A 381 -9.93 3.13 -14.07
C ILE A 381 -9.96 4.54 -14.65
N ILE A 382 -11.02 5.30 -14.37
CA ILE A 382 -11.22 6.65 -14.93
C ILE A 382 -10.09 7.59 -14.52
N ARG A 383 -9.73 7.62 -13.22
CA ARG A 383 -8.66 8.48 -12.71
C ARG A 383 -7.30 8.16 -13.33
N ASN A 384 -7.02 6.87 -13.54
CA ASN A 384 -5.69 6.39 -13.94
C ASN A 384 -5.61 5.98 -15.40
N PHE A 385 -6.63 6.29 -16.21
CA PHE A 385 -6.85 5.71 -17.54
C PHE A 385 -5.59 5.74 -18.42
N ALA A 386 -4.97 6.90 -18.62
CA ALA A 386 -3.77 7.02 -19.44
C ALA A 386 -2.58 6.19 -18.93
N ARG A 387 -2.42 6.09 -17.60
CA ARG A 387 -1.32 5.30 -16.99
C ARG A 387 -1.58 3.80 -17.12
N VAL A 388 -2.83 3.38 -16.92
CA VAL A 388 -3.25 1.98 -17.05
C VAL A 388 -3.14 1.54 -18.51
N VAL A 389 -3.59 2.36 -19.46
CA VAL A 389 -3.44 2.11 -20.91
C VAL A 389 -1.97 2.00 -21.29
N TYR A 390 -1.12 2.90 -20.79
CA TYR A 390 0.32 2.82 -21.04
C TYR A 390 0.92 1.50 -20.52
N ASP A 391 0.60 1.11 -19.28
CA ASP A 391 1.09 -0.14 -18.68
C ASP A 391 0.59 -1.38 -19.44
N MET A 392 -0.70 -1.38 -19.81
CA MET A 392 -1.32 -2.40 -20.66
C MET A 392 -0.58 -2.56 -21.99
N LYS A 393 -0.36 -1.46 -22.72
CA LYS A 393 0.32 -1.47 -24.03
C LYS A 393 1.77 -1.91 -23.94
N LYS A 394 2.49 -1.50 -22.89
CA LYS A 394 3.91 -1.86 -22.67
C LYS A 394 4.12 -3.38 -22.59
N HIS A 395 3.13 -4.13 -22.12
CA HIS A 395 3.24 -5.57 -21.90
C HIS A 395 2.58 -6.42 -22.99
N CYS A 396 1.89 -5.81 -23.94
CA CYS A 396 1.40 -6.48 -25.13
C CYS A 396 2.53 -6.67 -26.14
N ARG A 397 2.90 -7.92 -26.43
CA ARG A 397 3.97 -8.27 -27.40
C ARG A 397 3.44 -8.65 -28.79
N SER A 398 2.18 -8.31 -29.09
CA SER A 398 1.55 -8.67 -30.36
C SER A 398 2.13 -7.85 -31.52
N ALA A 399 2.21 -8.47 -32.70
CA ALA A 399 2.54 -7.79 -33.95
C ALA A 399 1.33 -7.07 -34.58
N GLU A 400 0.12 -7.31 -34.05
CA GLU A 400 -1.12 -6.68 -34.52
C GLU A 400 -1.21 -5.22 -34.07
N SER A 401 -1.88 -4.37 -34.88
CA SER A 401 -2.17 -3.01 -34.47
C SER A 401 -3.23 -2.99 -33.37
N ASP A 402 -3.02 -2.13 -32.38
CA ASP A 402 -3.99 -1.87 -31.33
C ASP A 402 -5.13 -0.97 -31.83
N ASP A 403 -4.87 0.00 -32.72
CA ASP A 403 -5.86 0.96 -33.27
C ASP A 403 -6.80 1.59 -32.21
N GLY A 404 -6.38 1.70 -30.93
CA GLY A 404 -7.20 2.21 -29.82
C GLY A 404 -8.07 1.16 -29.12
N SER A 405 -7.89 -0.12 -29.44
CA SER A 405 -8.68 -1.24 -28.89
C SER A 405 -8.47 -1.45 -27.39
N VAL A 406 -7.25 -1.21 -26.89
CA VAL A 406 -6.92 -1.25 -25.45
C VAL A 406 -7.71 -0.18 -24.68
N GLU A 407 -7.75 1.04 -25.20
CA GLU A 407 -8.54 2.13 -24.62
C GLU A 407 -10.04 1.80 -24.58
N GLU A 408 -10.59 1.27 -25.68
CA GLU A 408 -12.00 0.88 -25.76
C GLU A 408 -12.34 -0.29 -24.83
N ALA A 409 -11.44 -1.28 -24.71
CA ALA A 409 -11.60 -2.40 -23.79
C ALA A 409 -11.61 -1.95 -22.33
N LEU A 410 -10.73 -1.00 -21.97
CA LEU A 410 -10.71 -0.43 -20.63
C LEU A 410 -11.95 0.44 -20.35
N CYS A 411 -12.45 1.17 -21.34
CA CYS A 411 -13.74 1.87 -21.24
C CYS A 411 -14.91 0.90 -21.05
N SER A 412 -14.91 -0.24 -21.75
CA SER A 412 -15.91 -1.30 -21.55
C SER A 412 -15.84 -1.88 -20.14
N ALA A 413 -14.65 -2.10 -19.58
CA ALA A 413 -14.49 -2.54 -18.18
C ALA A 413 -15.10 -1.53 -17.21
N ALA A 414 -14.85 -0.23 -17.40
CA ALA A 414 -15.48 0.82 -16.59
C ALA A 414 -17.01 0.85 -16.75
N GLN A 415 -17.53 0.66 -17.96
CA GLN A 415 -18.97 0.63 -18.23
C GLN A 415 -19.66 -0.54 -17.51
N VAL A 416 -19.11 -1.76 -17.59
CA VAL A 416 -19.64 -2.95 -16.90
C VAL A 416 -19.71 -2.71 -15.39
N LEU A 417 -18.66 -2.11 -14.82
CA LEU A 417 -18.63 -1.77 -13.39
C LEU A 417 -19.70 -0.73 -13.02
N ILE A 418 -19.89 0.31 -13.83
CA ILE A 418 -20.89 1.37 -13.60
C ILE A 418 -22.31 0.82 -13.70
N GLU A 419 -22.62 0.14 -14.80
CA GLU A 419 -23.98 -0.36 -15.08
C GLU A 419 -24.35 -1.56 -14.22
N GLY A 420 -23.37 -2.38 -13.81
CA GLY A 420 -23.62 -3.62 -13.07
C GLY A 420 -24.09 -4.76 -13.96
N SER A 421 -24.00 -4.61 -15.29
CA SER A 421 -24.30 -5.64 -16.27
C SER A 421 -23.26 -5.57 -17.39
N ALA A 422 -23.00 -6.72 -18.01
CA ALA A 422 -22.14 -6.76 -19.18
C ALA A 422 -22.91 -6.49 -20.49
N ASP A 423 -24.25 -6.47 -20.46
CA ASP A 423 -25.14 -6.49 -21.64
C ASP A 423 -24.86 -5.38 -22.66
N ASN A 424 -24.70 -4.15 -22.21
CA ASN A 424 -24.49 -3.00 -23.10
C ASN A 424 -23.02 -2.70 -23.38
N ALA A 425 -22.08 -3.46 -22.80
CA ALA A 425 -20.66 -3.27 -23.04
C ALA A 425 -20.24 -3.94 -24.36
N PRO A 426 -19.57 -3.22 -25.28
CA PRO A 426 -19.05 -3.80 -26.51
C PRO A 426 -18.12 -4.99 -26.23
N PRO A 427 -18.21 -6.09 -27.00
CA PRO A 427 -17.33 -7.24 -26.84
C PRO A 427 -15.88 -6.87 -27.18
N VAL A 428 -14.93 -7.41 -26.43
CA VAL A 428 -13.50 -7.19 -26.67
C VAL A 428 -12.98 -8.30 -27.58
N VAL A 429 -12.99 -8.02 -28.89
CA VAL A 429 -12.60 -8.99 -29.94
C VAL A 429 -11.12 -8.94 -30.31
N ASN A 430 -10.49 -7.75 -30.21
CA ASN A 430 -9.09 -7.58 -30.60
C ASN A 430 -8.16 -8.38 -29.66
N PRO A 431 -7.31 -9.29 -30.19
CA PRO A 431 -6.40 -10.11 -29.38
C PRO A 431 -5.45 -9.30 -28.48
N VAL A 432 -4.94 -8.16 -28.96
CA VAL A 432 -4.09 -7.23 -28.20
C VAL A 432 -4.84 -6.70 -26.99
N ALA A 433 -6.07 -6.19 -27.17
CA ALA A 433 -6.89 -5.70 -26.07
C ALA A 433 -7.28 -6.80 -25.07
N ARG A 434 -7.57 -8.01 -25.55
CA ARG A 434 -7.85 -9.17 -24.69
C ARG A 434 -6.64 -9.52 -23.82
N GLU A 435 -5.45 -9.56 -24.42
CA GLU A 435 -4.21 -9.83 -23.69
C GLU A 435 -3.87 -8.71 -22.70
N ALA A 436 -4.07 -7.45 -23.11
CA ALA A 436 -3.93 -6.29 -22.24
C ALA A 436 -4.85 -6.35 -21.01
N LEU A 437 -6.11 -6.77 -21.20
CA LEU A 437 -7.07 -6.96 -20.11
C LEU A 437 -6.65 -8.09 -19.16
N ARG A 438 -6.16 -9.22 -19.69
CA ARG A 438 -5.59 -10.30 -18.85
C ARG A 438 -4.40 -9.81 -18.05
N HIS A 439 -3.52 -9.04 -18.69
CA HIS A 439 -2.35 -8.46 -18.06
C HIS A 439 -2.73 -7.56 -16.87
N ILE A 440 -3.60 -6.56 -17.08
CA ILE A 440 -3.95 -5.63 -16.00
C ILE A 440 -4.75 -6.34 -14.88
N ARG A 441 -5.58 -7.34 -15.20
CA ARG A 441 -6.28 -8.18 -14.21
C ARG A 441 -5.30 -8.80 -13.20
N GLY A 442 -4.18 -9.34 -13.68
CA GLY A 442 -3.14 -9.96 -12.85
C GLY A 442 -2.20 -8.97 -12.15
N ARG A 443 -2.31 -7.67 -12.43
CA ARG A 443 -1.42 -6.62 -11.91
C ARG A 443 -2.09 -5.68 -10.90
N VAL A 444 -3.42 -5.68 -10.83
CA VAL A 444 -4.15 -4.94 -9.79
C VAL A 444 -3.78 -5.48 -8.42
N CYS A 445 -3.36 -4.57 -7.54
CA CYS A 445 -2.97 -4.92 -6.18
C CYS A 445 -3.99 -4.40 -5.18
N VAL A 446 -4.30 -5.22 -4.18
CA VAL A 446 -5.14 -4.88 -3.02
C VAL A 446 -4.25 -4.59 -1.81
N PRO A 447 -4.51 -3.52 -1.01
CA PRO A 447 -5.55 -2.50 -1.18
C PRO A 447 -5.06 -1.31 -2.04
N ARG A 448 -3.89 -1.47 -2.67
CA ARG A 448 -3.09 -0.44 -3.32
C ARG A 448 -3.82 0.31 -4.43
N ASP A 449 -4.41 -0.43 -5.36
CA ASP A 449 -5.12 0.10 -6.53
C ASP A 449 -6.62 0.13 -6.27
N LEU A 450 -7.12 -0.84 -5.51
CA LEU A 450 -8.52 -1.05 -5.18
C LEU A 450 -8.64 -1.67 -3.78
N SER A 451 -9.70 -1.31 -3.06
CA SER A 451 -10.10 -2.08 -1.88
C SER A 451 -10.39 -3.55 -2.24
N LEU A 452 -10.38 -4.43 -1.25
CA LEU A 452 -10.57 -5.88 -1.45
C LEU A 452 -11.87 -6.19 -2.22
N HIS A 453 -12.98 -5.56 -1.84
CA HIS A 453 -14.27 -5.78 -2.49
C HIS A 453 -14.26 -5.24 -3.93
N SER A 454 -13.69 -4.06 -4.13
CA SER A 454 -13.61 -3.41 -5.44
C SER A 454 -12.73 -4.19 -6.42
N ALA A 455 -11.64 -4.79 -5.96
CA ALA A 455 -10.79 -5.65 -6.78
C ALA A 455 -11.53 -6.91 -7.27
N ARG A 456 -12.36 -7.54 -6.43
CA ARG A 456 -13.17 -8.70 -6.84
C ARG A 456 -14.14 -8.33 -7.96
N HIS A 457 -14.79 -7.16 -7.84
CA HIS A 457 -15.67 -6.68 -8.91
C HIS A 457 -14.91 -6.32 -10.18
N PHE A 458 -13.72 -5.74 -10.07
CA PHE A 458 -12.84 -5.48 -11.21
C PHE A 458 -12.46 -6.77 -11.95
N TRP A 459 -12.01 -7.80 -11.23
CA TRP A 459 -11.67 -9.10 -11.80
C TRP A 459 -12.86 -9.77 -12.48
N GLY A 460 -14.02 -9.79 -11.81
CA GLY A 460 -15.26 -10.31 -12.38
C GLY A 460 -15.66 -9.59 -13.67
N ALA A 461 -15.64 -8.25 -13.68
CA ALA A 461 -15.99 -7.46 -14.85
C ALA A 461 -15.07 -7.75 -16.05
N ILE A 462 -13.75 -7.86 -15.82
CA ILE A 462 -12.81 -8.27 -16.86
C ILE A 462 -13.11 -9.68 -17.37
N ASN A 463 -13.35 -10.63 -16.47
CA ASN A 463 -13.67 -12.01 -16.83
C ASN A 463 -14.93 -12.09 -17.70
N ALA A 464 -15.99 -11.33 -17.36
CA ALA A 464 -17.21 -11.26 -18.15
C ALA A 464 -16.96 -10.69 -19.56
N LEU A 465 -16.16 -9.64 -19.68
CA LEU A 465 -15.79 -9.06 -20.98
C LEU A 465 -14.96 -10.01 -21.84
N LEU A 466 -14.01 -10.72 -21.23
CA LEU A 466 -13.20 -11.71 -21.92
C LEU A 466 -14.08 -12.88 -22.42
N ALA A 467 -15.06 -13.33 -21.62
CA ALA A 467 -15.97 -14.41 -22.01
C ALA A 467 -16.92 -14.03 -23.16
N LYS A 468 -17.37 -12.77 -23.25
CA LYS A 468 -18.25 -12.29 -24.33
C LYS A 468 -17.62 -12.28 -25.73
N GLY A 469 -16.29 -12.24 -25.80
CA GLY A 469 -15.54 -12.19 -27.07
C GLY A 469 -14.84 -13.50 -27.43
N SER A 470 -15.18 -14.61 -26.77
CA SER A 470 -14.66 -15.95 -27.07
C SER A 470 -15.56 -16.74 -28.00
#